data_AF-A0A4R2KX04-F1
#
_entry.id   AF-A0A4R2KX04-F1
#
_cell.length_a   1.000
_cell.length_b   1.000
_cell.length_c   1.000
_cell.angle_alpha   90.00
_cell.angle_beta   90.00
_cell.angle_gamma   90.00
#
_symmetry.space_group_name_H-M   'P 1'
#
loop_
_entity.id
_entity.type
_entity.pdbx_description
1 polymer ?
#
loop_
_entity_poly.entity_id
_entity_poly.type
_entity_poly.pdbx_seq_one_letter_code
_entity_poly.pdbx_strand_id
1 'polypeptide(L)' 'MDEQSKRTIEVRGFLPLDEIEVIFVNGFVQPLNFTIPPGDRIAFLPPGCPGPYRIALGFYGKNQNNEANFKIKKRL' A
#
# COMPACT_ATOMS: atom_id res chain seq x y z
N MET A 1 18.19 7.21 19.38
CA MET A 1 17.47 7.55 18.13
C MET A 1 16.06 7.10 18.35
N ASP A 2 15.26 8.04 18.79
CA ASP A 2 14.26 7.78 19.82
C ASP A 2 12.96 7.36 19.17
N GLU A 3 12.33 6.36 19.79
CA GLU A 3 11.15 5.63 19.33
C GLU A 3 9.90 6.53 19.18
N GLN A 4 10.02 7.80 19.60
CA GLN A 4 8.99 8.83 19.71
C GLN A 4 8.58 9.49 18.37
N SER A 5 9.31 9.29 17.26
CA SER A 5 9.06 10.03 16.01
C SER A 5 8.34 9.23 14.91
N LYS A 6 7.95 7.98 15.18
CA LYS A 6 7.10 7.21 14.27
C LYS A 6 5.66 7.67 14.43
N ARG A 7 5.28 8.74 13.72
CA ARG A 7 3.88 9.05 13.48
C ARG A 7 3.33 8.01 12.52
N THR A 8 3.01 6.83 13.04
CA THR A 8 2.26 5.81 12.32
C THR A 8 0.93 6.45 11.95
N ILE A 9 0.71 6.71 10.66
CA ILE A 9 -0.64 7.02 10.19
C ILE A 9 -1.43 5.73 10.38
N GLU A 10 -2.16 5.63 11.49
CA GLU A 10 -3.21 4.64 11.63
C GLU A 10 -4.31 5.03 10.63
N VAL A 11 -4.26 4.49 9.42
CA VAL A 11 -5.36 4.55 8.42
C VAL A 11 -6.53 3.68 8.91
N ARG A 12 -6.89 3.78 10.19
CA ARG A 12 -7.88 2.92 10.85
C ARG A 12 -9.32 3.37 10.64
N GLY A 13 -9.54 4.52 9.99
CA GLY A 13 -10.88 5.14 9.93
C GLY A 13 -11.61 5.06 8.60
N PHE A 14 -10.90 4.89 7.46
CA PHE A 14 -11.51 5.14 6.14
C PHE A 14 -11.48 3.94 5.18
N LEU A 15 -10.49 3.07 5.26
CA LEU A 15 -10.31 1.94 4.35
C LEU A 15 -9.74 0.71 5.08
N PRO A 16 -10.34 -0.48 4.93
CA PRO A 16 -9.77 -1.73 5.43
C PRO A 16 -8.42 -2.05 4.76
N LEU A 17 -7.45 -2.58 5.50
CA LEU A 17 -6.14 -2.94 4.93
C LEU A 17 -6.24 -4.04 3.87
N ASP A 18 -7.24 -4.93 3.94
CA ASP A 18 -7.48 -5.97 2.94
C ASP A 18 -8.06 -5.44 1.62
N GLU A 19 -8.38 -4.14 1.56
CA GLU A 19 -8.79 -3.43 0.34
C GLU A 19 -7.65 -2.62 -0.27
N ILE A 20 -6.42 -2.70 0.27
CA ILE A 20 -5.25 -1.97 -0.22
C ILE A 20 -4.18 -2.97 -0.63
N GLU A 21 -3.76 -2.94 -1.90
CA GLU A 21 -2.70 -3.80 -2.42
C GLU A 21 -1.31 -3.21 -2.15
N VAL A 22 -1.13 -1.91 -2.39
CA VAL A 22 0.11 -1.15 -2.15
C VAL A 22 -0.22 0.30 -1.83
N ILE A 23 0.78 1.04 -1.33
CA ILE A 23 0.72 2.49 -1.24
C ILE A 23 1.74 3.13 -2.17
N PHE A 24 1.42 4.32 -2.66
CA PHE A 24 2.39 5.22 -3.23
C PHE A 24 2.77 6.28 -2.20
N VAL A 25 4.07 6.53 -2.06
CA VAL A 25 4.61 7.65 -1.29
C VAL A 25 5.44 8.49 -2.24
N ASN A 26 5.03 9.74 -2.46
CA ASN A 26 5.63 10.68 -3.41
C ASN A 26 5.80 10.10 -4.84
N GLY A 27 4.90 9.20 -5.24
CA GLY A 27 4.92 8.54 -6.57
C GLY A 27 5.68 7.22 -6.63
N PHE A 28 6.31 6.79 -5.53
CA PHE A 28 7.02 5.52 -5.45
C PHE A 28 6.24 4.48 -4.66
N VAL A 29 6.27 3.23 -5.12
CA VAL A 29 5.55 2.12 -4.49
C VAL A 29 6.26 1.67 -3.21
N GLN A 30 5.47 1.52 -2.15
CA GLN A 30 5.92 1.05 -0.84
C GLN A 30 4.98 -0.03 -0.28
N PRO A 31 5.48 -0.91 0.61
CA PRO A 31 4.65 -1.89 1.29
C PRO A 31 3.73 -1.23 2.32
N LEU A 32 2.69 -1.94 2.77
CA LEU A 32 1.74 -1.43 3.77
C LEU A 32 2.38 -1.12 5.14
N ASN A 33 3.51 -1.76 5.47
CA ASN A 33 4.26 -1.51 6.71
C ASN A 33 5.31 -0.40 6.59
N PHE A 34 5.31 0.36 5.49
CA PHE A 34 6.23 1.47 5.30
C PHE A 34 5.93 2.61 6.29
N THR A 35 6.98 3.15 6.91
CA THR A 35 6.85 4.32 7.79
C THR A 35 6.81 5.59 6.95
N ILE A 36 5.71 6.35 7.07
CA ILE A 36 5.48 7.55 6.26
C ILE A 36 5.96 8.78 7.03
N PRO A 37 6.94 9.54 6.50
CA PRO A 37 7.35 10.81 7.07
C PRO A 37 6.22 11.86 7.02
N PRO A 38 6.11 12.75 8.02
CA PRO A 38 5.18 13.87 7.96
C PRO A 38 5.45 14.78 6.75
N GLY A 39 4.40 15.15 6.02
CA GLY A 39 4.49 16.04 4.84
C GLY A 39 4.59 15.32 3.49
N ASP A 40 4.78 14.00 3.49
CA ASP A 40 4.80 13.21 2.26
C ASP A 40 3.39 13.02 1.67
N ARG A 41 3.33 12.97 0.33
CA ARG A 41 2.09 12.71 -0.41
C ARG A 41 1.86 11.22 -0.52
N ILE A 42 0.66 10.78 -0.18
CA ILE A 42 0.30 9.35 -0.18
C ILE A 42 -0.89 9.07 -1.09
N ALA A 43 -0.91 7.89 -1.70
CA ALA A 43 -2.09 7.35 -2.38
C ALA A 43 -2.24 5.86 -2.07
N PHE A 44 -3.47 5.43 -1.77
CA PHE A 44 -3.82 4.01 -1.58
C PHE A 44 -4.23 3.41 -2.91
N LEU A 45 -3.70 2.23 -3.23
CA LEU A 45 -4.08 1.51 -4.44
C LEU A 45 -4.89 0.25 -4.07
N PRO A 46 -6.12 0.10 -4.58
CA PRO A 46 -6.88 -1.12 -4.36
C PRO A 46 -6.32 -2.29 -5.17
N PRO A 47 -6.70 -3.53 -4.82
CA PRO A 47 -6.33 -4.69 -5.61
C PRO A 47 -6.98 -4.70 -6.99
N GLY A 48 -6.31 -5.38 -7.93
CA GLY A 48 -6.85 -5.63 -9.29
C GLY A 48 -6.02 -5.03 -10.43
N CYS A 49 -4.86 -4.43 -10.14
CA CYS A 49 -3.92 -4.02 -11.18
C CYS A 49 -3.48 -5.23 -12.02
N PRO A 50 -3.63 -5.27 -13.35
CA PRO A 50 -3.21 -6.43 -14.13
C PRO A 50 -1.69 -6.68 -14.05
N GLY A 51 -1.30 -7.95 -14.13
CA GLY A 51 0.08 -8.42 -13.92
C GLY A 51 1.18 -7.61 -14.64
N PRO A 52 1.06 -7.32 -15.95
CA PRO A 52 2.08 -6.53 -16.66
C PRO A 52 2.31 -5.13 -16.05
N TYR A 53 1.23 -4.48 -15.60
CA TYR A 53 1.33 -3.16 -14.97
C TYR A 53 1.89 -3.23 -13.56
N ARG A 54 1.66 -4.32 -12.81
CA ARG A 54 2.30 -4.55 -11.51
C ARG A 54 3.82 -4.60 -11.62
N ILE A 55 4.32 -5.22 -12.68
CA ILE A 55 5.77 -5.27 -12.96
C ILE A 55 6.26 -3.87 -13.31
N ALA A 56 5.60 -3.20 -14.28
CA ALA A 56 5.99 -1.87 -14.73
C ALA A 56 5.98 -0.82 -13.60
N LEU A 57 5.04 -0.92 -12.67
CA LEU A 57 4.89 0.01 -11.54
C LEU A 57 5.69 -0.40 -10.30
N GLY A 58 6.35 -1.58 -10.29
CA GLY A 58 7.22 -2.00 -9.19
C GLY A 58 6.53 -2.66 -8.00
N PHE A 59 5.33 -3.21 -8.17
CA PHE A 59 4.57 -3.83 -7.08
C PHE A 59 5.18 -5.16 -6.65
N TYR A 60 5.72 -5.93 -7.61
CA TYR A 60 6.14 -7.33 -7.45
C TYR A 60 7.13 -7.56 -6.30
N GLY A 61 7.97 -6.58 -5.96
CA GLY A 61 8.92 -6.67 -4.84
C GLY A 61 8.41 -6.10 -3.52
N LYS A 62 7.22 -5.49 -3.51
CA LYS A 62 6.71 -4.68 -2.39
C LYS A 62 5.38 -5.19 -1.81
N ASN A 63 4.73 -6.16 -2.46
CA ASN A 63 3.40 -6.64 -2.06
C ASN A 63 3.31 -8.17 -1.87
N GLN A 64 4.44 -8.88 -1.78
CA GLN A 64 4.46 -10.36 -1.70
C GLN A 64 3.78 -10.91 -0.45
N ASN A 65 3.84 -10.18 0.67
CA ASN A 65 3.25 -10.58 1.94
C ASN A 65 1.84 -10.00 2.15
N ASN A 66 1.22 -9.42 1.12
CA ASN A 66 -0.09 -8.81 1.21
C ASN A 66 -1.16 -9.72 0.58
N GLU A 67 -2.09 -10.22 1.38
CA GLU A 67 -3.20 -11.07 0.92
C GLU A 67 -4.15 -10.37 -0.07
N ALA A 68 -4.19 -9.04 -0.08
CA ALA A 68 -5.01 -8.28 -1.03
C ALA A 68 -4.49 -8.40 -2.47
N ASN A 69 -3.20 -8.71 -2.67
CA ASN A 69 -2.51 -8.77 -3.98
C ASN A 69 -3.27 -9.56 -5.04
N PHE A 70 -3.95 -10.65 -4.69
CA PHE A 70 -4.63 -11.50 -5.67
C PHE A 70 -6.17 -11.47 -5.58
N LYS A 71 -6.74 -10.64 -4.70
CA LYS A 71 -8.20 -10.60 -4.51
C LYS A 71 -8.86 -9.73 -5.58
N ILE A 72 -9.20 -10.32 -6.72
CA ILE A 72 -10.33 -9.82 -7.51
C ILE A 72 -11.59 -10.30 -6.80
N LYS A 73 -12.16 -9.49 -5.88
CA LYS A 73 -13.48 -9.80 -5.32
C LYS A 73 -14.46 -9.79 -6.50
N LYS A 74 -14.96 -10.96 -6.92
CA LYS A 74 -16.16 -11.05 -7.76
C LYS A 74 -17.26 -10.32 -6.99
N ARG A 75 -17.65 -9.13 -7.43
CA ARG A 75 -18.91 -8.54 -6.97
C ARG A 75 -20.01 -9.43 -7.55
N LEU A 76 -20.66 -10.20 -6.66
CA LEU A 76 -21.92 -10.88 -6.92
C LEU A 76 -23.05 -9.84 -6.98
#